data_AF-A0AAJ6UEI7-F1
#
_entry.id   AF-A0AAJ6UEI7-F1
#
_cell.length_a   1.000
_cell.length_b   1.000
_cell.length_c   1.000
_cell.angle_alpha   90.00
_cell.angle_beta   90.00
_cell.angle_gamma   90.00
#
_symmetry.space_group_name_H-M   'P 1'
#
loop_
_entity.id
_entity.type
_entity.pdbx_description
1 polymer ?
#
loop_
_entity_poly.entity_id
_entity_poly.type
_entity_poly.pdbx_seq_one_letter_code
_entity_poly.pdbx_strand_id
1 'polypeptide(L)'
;MECQTTARKRACRSIESRFQKRKGSGKRKTSMKRLEAEMAEIGEQQKRVKKGQMEIRERFKEMEFECDQLKKETFLISKQAARNQERLNLMFKIVRAREENDISEADKLTQSLRECMKHNMENSP
;
A
#
# COMPACT_ATOMS: atom_id res chain seq x y z
N MET A 1 -84.83 15.43 -17.27
CA MET A 1 -84.08 15.12 -16.02
C MET A 1 -82.64 14.62 -16.26
N GLU A 2 -82.13 14.54 -17.50
CA GLU A 2 -80.81 13.93 -17.80
C GLU A 2 -79.60 14.88 -17.72
N CYS A 3 -79.85 16.20 -17.65
CA CYS A 3 -78.79 17.20 -17.63
C CYS A 3 -78.10 17.32 -16.25
N GLN A 4 -78.81 17.02 -15.16
CA GLN A 4 -78.25 17.06 -13.79
C GLN A 4 -77.38 15.84 -13.46
N THR A 5 -77.66 14.67 -14.04
CA THR A 5 -76.91 13.42 -13.84
C THR A 5 -75.56 13.43 -14.58
N THR A 6 -75.45 14.09 -15.73
CA THR A 6 -74.20 14.21 -16.48
C THR A 6 -73.21 15.19 -15.84
N ALA A 7 -73.69 16.30 -15.27
CA ALA A 7 -72.86 17.27 -14.53
C ALA A 7 -72.26 16.65 -13.25
N ARG A 8 -73.06 15.92 -12.46
CA ARG A 8 -72.58 15.17 -11.28
C ARG A 8 -71.53 14.12 -11.63
N LYS A 9 -71.74 13.36 -12.73
CA LYS A 9 -70.76 12.37 -13.21
C LYS A 9 -69.42 13.01 -13.64
N ARG A 10 -69.43 14.21 -14.26
CA ARG A 10 -68.20 14.94 -14.60
C ARG A 10 -67.49 15.49 -13.37
N ALA A 11 -68.23 15.99 -12.38
CA ALA A 11 -67.67 16.46 -11.12
C ALA A 11 -66.99 15.32 -10.32
N CYS A 12 -67.62 14.13 -10.22
CA CYS A 12 -66.99 12.96 -9.60
C CYS A 12 -65.68 12.55 -10.31
N ARG A 13 -65.68 12.46 -11.66
CA ARG A 13 -64.45 12.16 -12.42
C ARG A 13 -63.35 13.20 -12.23
N SER A 14 -63.71 14.49 -12.10
CA SER A 14 -62.78 15.59 -11.81
C SER A 14 -62.13 15.45 -10.42
N ILE A 15 -62.90 15.03 -9.42
CA ILE A 15 -62.39 14.79 -8.05
C ILE A 15 -61.50 13.55 -8.03
N GLU A 16 -61.90 12.45 -8.67
CA GLU A 16 -61.12 11.21 -8.79
C GLU A 16 -59.77 11.46 -9.49
N SER A 17 -59.74 12.20 -10.59
CA SER A 17 -58.49 12.54 -11.29
C SER A 17 -57.56 13.43 -10.45
N ARG A 18 -58.11 14.35 -9.65
CA ARG A 18 -57.34 15.17 -8.70
C ARG A 18 -56.76 14.34 -7.55
N PHE A 19 -57.52 13.39 -7.02
CA PHE A 19 -57.04 12.44 -6.01
C PHE A 19 -55.92 11.55 -6.56
N GLN A 20 -56.05 11.02 -7.77
CA GLN A 20 -55.00 10.23 -8.42
C GLN A 20 -53.73 11.06 -8.67
N LYS A 21 -53.86 12.31 -9.14
CA LYS A 21 -52.72 13.24 -9.31
C LYS A 21 -52.02 13.54 -7.97
N ARG A 22 -52.77 13.79 -6.90
CA ARG A 22 -52.22 14.01 -5.54
C ARG A 22 -51.53 12.76 -4.96
N LYS A 23 -52.08 11.57 -5.21
CA LYS A 23 -51.47 10.29 -4.80
C LYS A 23 -50.17 10.03 -5.57
N GLY A 24 -50.13 10.35 -6.87
CA GLY A 24 -48.91 10.28 -7.69
C GLY A 24 -47.83 11.30 -7.30
N SER A 25 -48.20 12.53 -6.93
CA SER A 25 -47.23 13.52 -6.39
C SER A 25 -46.69 13.12 -5.01
N GLY A 26 -47.54 12.53 -4.15
CA GLY A 26 -47.11 12.01 -2.84
C GLY A 26 -46.08 10.88 -2.97
N LYS A 27 -46.32 9.92 -3.86
CA LYS A 27 -45.35 8.84 -4.16
C LYS A 27 -44.00 9.39 -4.65
N ARG A 28 -44.01 10.35 -5.59
CA ARG A 28 -42.79 11.01 -6.08
C ARG A 28 -42.02 11.71 -4.96
N LYS A 29 -42.72 12.42 -4.06
CA LYS A 29 -42.09 13.10 -2.91
C LYS A 29 -41.41 12.11 -1.96
N THR A 30 -42.04 10.97 -1.69
CA THR A 30 -41.44 9.92 -0.85
C THR A 30 -40.23 9.28 -1.52
N SER A 31 -40.32 8.98 -2.83
CA SER A 31 -39.18 8.46 -3.60
C SER A 31 -38.00 9.44 -3.62
N MET A 32 -38.26 10.74 -3.75
CA MET A 32 -37.21 11.75 -3.74
C MET A 32 -36.51 11.85 -2.38
N LYS A 33 -37.27 11.84 -1.28
CA LYS A 33 -36.70 11.80 0.08
C LYS A 33 -35.85 10.56 0.33
N ARG A 34 -36.28 9.40 -0.18
CA ARG A 34 -35.51 8.15 -0.07
C ARG A 34 -34.20 8.26 -0.85
N LEU A 35 -34.25 8.79 -2.07
CA LEU A 35 -33.06 9.02 -2.90
C LEU A 35 -32.08 9.99 -2.21
N GLU A 36 -32.57 11.09 -1.64
CA GLU A 36 -31.75 12.03 -0.88
C GLU A 36 -31.03 11.36 0.30
N ALA A 37 -31.73 10.48 1.04
CA ALA A 37 -31.15 9.73 2.14
C ALA A 37 -30.09 8.71 1.67
N GLU A 38 -30.36 7.96 0.61
CA GLU A 38 -29.42 7.01 0.00
C GLU A 38 -28.16 7.75 -0.52
N MET A 39 -28.34 8.91 -1.15
CA MET A 39 -27.22 9.75 -1.61
C MET A 39 -26.37 10.26 -0.45
N ALA A 40 -26.99 10.67 0.66
CA ALA A 40 -26.26 11.09 1.85
C ALA A 40 -25.45 9.93 2.45
N GLU A 41 -26.04 8.74 2.53
CA GLU A 41 -25.36 7.53 3.02
C GLU A 41 -24.16 7.16 2.13
N ILE A 42 -24.33 7.17 0.80
CA ILE A 42 -23.25 6.95 -0.16
C ILE A 42 -22.15 8.00 0.02
N GLY A 43 -22.50 9.27 0.24
CA GLY A 43 -21.55 10.33 0.52
C GLY A 43 -20.68 10.04 1.75
N GLU A 44 -21.29 9.57 2.83
CA GLU A 44 -20.57 9.19 4.05
C GLU A 44 -19.70 7.94 3.86
N GLN A 45 -20.19 6.94 3.12
CA GLN A 45 -19.40 5.77 2.74
C GLN A 45 -18.17 6.16 1.92
N GLN A 46 -18.32 7.04 0.93
CA GLN A 46 -17.22 7.54 0.11
C GLN A 46 -16.17 8.30 0.94
N LYS A 47 -16.59 9.10 1.93
CA LYS A 47 -15.66 9.75 2.86
C LYS A 47 -14.83 8.74 3.64
N ARG A 48 -15.47 7.69 4.18
CA ARG A 48 -14.77 6.61 4.90
C ARG A 48 -13.78 5.86 3.99
N VAL A 49 -14.18 5.56 2.76
CA VAL A 49 -13.30 4.93 1.77
C VAL A 49 -12.09 5.80 1.47
N LYS A 50 -12.29 7.10 1.20
CA LYS A 50 -11.20 8.04 0.95
C LYS A 50 -10.23 8.14 2.13
N LYS A 51 -10.75 8.16 3.36
CA LYS A 51 -9.92 8.17 4.57
C LYS A 51 -9.08 6.89 4.67
N GLY A 52 -9.70 5.71 4.52
CA GLY A 52 -8.98 4.44 4.55
C GLY A 52 -7.91 4.33 3.45
N GLN A 53 -8.20 4.81 2.24
CA GLN A 53 -7.22 4.86 1.16
C GLN A 53 -6.02 5.77 1.47
N MET A 54 -6.25 6.89 2.16
CA MET A 54 -5.20 7.80 2.59
C MET A 54 -4.28 7.14 3.62
N GLU A 55 -4.87 6.54 4.66
CA GLU A 55 -4.13 5.83 5.71
C GLU A 55 -3.30 4.67 5.14
N ILE A 56 -3.89 3.89 4.21
CA ILE A 56 -3.16 2.81 3.53
C ILE A 56 -1.98 3.38 2.75
N ARG A 57 -2.17 4.47 2.00
CA ARG A 57 -1.09 5.10 1.22
C ARG A 57 0.04 5.60 2.11
N GLU A 58 -0.26 6.17 3.27
CA GLU A 58 0.76 6.61 4.23
C GLU A 58 1.58 5.43 4.74
N ARG A 59 0.91 4.34 5.16
CA ARG A 59 1.60 3.11 5.58
C ARG A 59 2.47 2.52 4.48
N PHE A 60 2.03 2.55 3.22
CA PHE A 60 2.85 2.08 2.10
C PHE A 60 4.11 2.91 1.90
N LYS A 61 4.06 4.22 2.11
CA LYS A 61 5.26 5.07 2.05
C LYS A 61 6.25 4.77 3.17
N GLU A 62 5.75 4.53 4.38
CA GLU A 62 6.58 4.12 5.52
C GLU A 62 7.25 2.78 5.25
N MET A 63 6.48 1.79 4.80
CA MET A 63 7.01 0.47 4.42
C MET A 63 8.05 0.56 3.30
N GLU A 64 7.83 1.38 2.28
CA GLU A 64 8.77 1.58 1.18
C GLU A 64 10.08 2.20 1.67
N PHE A 65 10.00 3.21 2.55
CA PHE A 65 11.17 3.81 3.19
C PHE A 65 11.97 2.79 4.00
N GLU A 66 11.30 1.99 4.85
CA GLU A 66 11.95 0.93 5.63
C GLU A 66 12.60 -0.12 4.73
N CYS A 67 11.92 -0.53 3.65
CA CYS A 67 12.47 -1.49 2.69
C CYS A 67 13.75 -0.97 2.05
N ASP A 68 13.83 0.32 1.74
CA ASP A 68 15.03 0.91 1.14
C ASP A 68 16.19 1.03 2.15
N GLN A 69 15.90 1.26 3.43
CA GLN A 69 16.94 1.18 4.48
C GLN A 69 17.45 -0.26 4.63
N LEU A 70 16.55 -1.24 4.72
CA LEU A 70 16.90 -2.66 4.83
C LEU A 70 17.74 -3.15 3.64
N LYS A 71 17.43 -2.71 2.42
CA LYS A 71 18.25 -3.01 1.24
C LYS A 71 19.67 -2.45 1.37
N LYS A 72 19.82 -1.21 1.83
CA LYS A 72 21.14 -0.58 2.03
C LYS A 72 21.95 -1.32 3.08
N GLU A 73 21.35 -1.61 4.23
CA GLU A 73 22.01 -2.37 5.30
C GLU A 73 22.41 -3.77 4.85
N THR A 74 21.50 -4.48 4.18
CA THR A 74 21.76 -5.83 3.64
C THR A 74 22.90 -5.81 2.62
N PHE A 75 22.95 -4.79 1.76
CA PHE A 75 24.05 -4.61 0.81
C PHE A 75 25.39 -4.42 1.52
N LEU A 76 25.44 -3.58 2.56
CA LEU A 76 26.65 -3.37 3.36
C LEU A 76 27.09 -4.64 4.09
N ILE A 77 26.15 -5.38 4.70
CA ILE A 77 26.42 -6.66 5.35
C ILE A 77 26.96 -7.67 4.34
N SER A 78 26.33 -7.78 3.17
CA SER A 78 26.76 -8.70 2.11
C SER A 78 28.16 -8.36 1.59
N LYS A 79 28.45 -7.07 1.38
CA LYS A 79 29.78 -6.59 1.02
C LYS A 79 30.81 -6.96 2.09
N GLN A 80 30.46 -6.78 3.37
CA GLN A 80 31.36 -7.14 4.47
C GLN A 80 31.54 -8.65 4.61
N ALA A 81 30.49 -9.44 4.40
CA ALA A 81 30.54 -10.90 4.41
C ALA A 81 31.48 -11.42 3.30
N ALA A 82 31.39 -10.88 2.09
CA ALA A 82 32.30 -11.25 1.00
C ALA A 82 33.77 -10.96 1.34
N ARG A 83 34.06 -9.79 1.92
CA ARG A 83 35.41 -9.45 2.39
C ARG A 83 35.89 -10.38 3.51
N ASN A 84 35.02 -10.72 4.45
CA ASN A 84 35.36 -11.67 5.52
C ASN A 84 35.66 -13.06 4.93
N GLN A 85 34.91 -13.50 3.92
CA GLN A 85 35.16 -14.76 3.24
C GLN A 85 36.53 -14.79 2.55
N GLU A 86 36.93 -13.69 1.90
CA GLU A 86 38.26 -13.55 1.30
C GLU A 86 39.36 -13.66 2.35
N ARG A 87 39.22 -12.96 3.49
CA ARG A 87 40.17 -13.04 4.61
C ARG A 87 40.28 -14.45 5.17
N LEU A 88 39.14 -15.12 5.40
CA LEU A 88 39.12 -16.50 5.88
C LEU A 88 39.83 -17.45 4.90
N ASN A 89 39.61 -17.29 3.60
CA ASN A 89 40.31 -18.07 2.58
C ASN A 89 41.83 -17.88 2.65
N LEU A 90 42.30 -16.63 2.77
CA LEU A 90 43.72 -16.34 2.96
C LEU A 90 44.26 -16.99 4.25
N MET A 91 43.54 -16.87 5.36
CA MET A 91 43.92 -17.50 6.64
C MET A 91 44.05 -19.02 6.50
N PHE A 92 43.11 -19.70 5.84
CA PHE A 92 43.18 -21.13 5.60
C PHE A 92 44.38 -21.51 4.72
N LYS A 93 44.65 -20.75 3.66
CA LYS A 93 45.82 -20.99 2.80
C LYS A 93 47.14 -20.81 3.54
N ILE A 94 47.23 -19.83 4.45
CA ILE A 94 48.42 -19.64 5.30
C ILE A 94 48.65 -20.86 6.19
N VAL A 95 47.60 -21.36 6.83
CA VAL A 95 47.70 -22.55 7.69
C VAL A 95 48.20 -23.75 6.88
N ARG A 96 47.65 -23.96 5.67
CA ARG A 96 48.09 -25.03 4.76
C ARG A 96 49.56 -24.88 4.33
N ALA A 97 49.96 -23.70 3.87
CA ALA A 97 51.35 -23.46 3.44
C ALA A 97 52.34 -23.74 4.59
N ARG A 98 51.97 -23.38 5.82
CA ARG A 98 52.78 -23.69 7.02
C ARG A 98 52.84 -25.18 7.32
N GLU A 99 51.72 -25.90 7.18
CA GLU A 99 51.67 -27.36 7.31
C GLU A 99 52.58 -28.06 6.29
N GLU A 100 52.63 -27.53 5.06
CA GLU A 100 53.48 -28.01 3.97
C GLU A 100 54.95 -27.53 4.07
N ASN A 101 55.32 -26.77 5.12
CA ASN A 101 56.62 -26.09 5.27
C ASN A 101 57.00 -25.13 4.13
N ASP A 102 56.03 -24.65 3.35
CA ASP A 102 56.25 -23.58 2.37
C ASP A 102 56.18 -22.21 3.04
N ILE A 103 57.31 -21.82 3.65
CA ILE A 103 57.45 -20.55 4.36
C ILE A 103 57.31 -19.36 3.41
N SER A 104 57.81 -19.48 2.17
CA SER A 104 57.76 -18.38 1.20
C SER A 104 56.31 -18.06 0.81
N GLU A 105 55.49 -19.07 0.56
CA GLU A 105 54.08 -18.88 0.24
C GLU A 105 53.29 -18.40 1.46
N ALA A 106 53.58 -18.93 2.65
CA ALA A 106 52.96 -18.46 3.89
C ALA A 106 53.22 -16.96 4.15
N ASP A 107 54.43 -16.48 3.88
CA ASP A 107 54.79 -15.06 4.03
C ASP A 107 54.08 -14.18 3.00
N LYS A 108 54.03 -14.59 1.73
CA LYS A 108 53.29 -13.88 0.67
C LYS A 108 51.81 -13.76 1.02
N LEU A 109 51.16 -14.85 1.40
CA LEU A 109 49.74 -14.86 1.78
C LEU A 109 49.49 -14.01 3.04
N THR A 110 50.42 -14.02 4.00
CA THR A 110 50.35 -13.16 5.19
C THR A 110 50.41 -11.68 4.82
N GLN A 111 51.27 -11.31 3.86
CA GLN A 111 51.34 -9.94 3.35
C GLN A 111 50.04 -9.55 2.63
N SER A 112 49.50 -10.42 1.77
CA SER A 112 48.20 -10.20 1.11
C SER A 112 47.06 -10.05 2.12
N LEU A 113 47.04 -10.82 3.21
CA LEU A 113 46.05 -10.68 4.27
C LEU A 113 46.17 -9.31 4.97
N ARG A 114 47.39 -8.83 5.25
CA ARG A 114 47.59 -7.48 5.83
C ARG A 114 47.07 -6.39 4.90
N GLU A 115 47.29 -6.51 3.61
CA GLU A 115 46.78 -5.56 2.61
C GLU A 115 45.25 -5.61 2.52
N CYS A 116 44.67 -6.81 2.46
CA CYS A 116 43.21 -7.02 2.48
C CYS A 116 42.57 -6.39 3.74
N MET A 117 43.22 -6.48 4.90
CA MET A 117 42.72 -5.87 6.14
C MET A 117 42.74 -4.34 6.12
N LYS A 118 43.74 -3.70 5.50
CA LYS A 118 43.86 -2.22 5.43
C LYS A 118 42.72 -1.55 4.66
N HIS A 119 42.26 -2.14 3.56
CA HIS A 119 41.22 -1.57 2.68
C HIS A 119 39.81 -1.43 3.33
N ASN A 120 39.64 -1.89 4.57
CA ASN A 120 38.33 -1.87 5.25
C ASN A 120 38.10 -0.64 6.11
N MET A 121 39.14 0.14 6.42
CA MET A 121 39.01 1.34 7.26
C MET A 121 38.69 2.61 6.46
N GLU A 122 38.85 2.60 5.14
CA GLU A 122 38.63 3.78 4.27
C GLU A 122 37.21 3.89 3.68
N ASN A 123 36.33 2.91 3.94
CA ASN A 123 34.98 2.84 3.38
C ASN A 123 33.87 2.90 4.44
N SER A 124 34.18 3.37 5.64
CA SER A 124 33.16 3.72 6.63
C SER A 124 32.68 5.15 6.33
N PRO A 125 31.38 5.41 6.11
CA PRO A 125 30.87 6.78 6.11
C PRO A 125 31.10 7.44 7.48
#